data_AF-A0A935A8Y6-F1
#
_entry.id   AF-A0A935A8Y6-F1
#
_cell.length_a   1.000
_cell.length_b   1.000
_cell.length_c   1.000
_cell.angle_alpha   90.00
_cell.angle_beta   90.00
_cell.angle_gamma   90.00
#
_symmetry.space_group_name_H-M   'P 1'
#
loop_
_entity.id
_entity.type
_entity.pdbx_description
1 polymer ?
#
loop_
_entity_poly.entity_id
_entity_poly.type
_entity_poly.pdbx_seq_one_letter_code
_entity_poly.pdbx_strand_id
1 'polypeptide(L)' 'MSENLRRTTCEYCHVANPVGAPSCGACGAPLGRVQPGTCPHCGVVVKPGVRSCPNCNKPLF' A
#
# COMPACT_ATOMS: atom_id res chain seq x y z
N MET A 1 -13.59 11.81 -8.08
CA MET A 1 -12.83 10.69 -7.45
C MET A 1 -11.71 11.30 -6.62
N SER A 2 -11.69 11.05 -5.31
CA SER A 2 -10.85 11.80 -4.35
C SER A 2 -9.37 11.41 -4.44
N GLU A 3 -8.48 12.39 -4.62
CA GLU A 3 -7.04 12.24 -4.88
C GLU A 3 -6.24 11.63 -3.71
N ASN A 4 -6.84 11.59 -2.52
CA ASN A 4 -6.25 11.01 -1.30
C ASN A 4 -6.09 9.48 -1.37
N LEU A 5 -6.82 8.77 -2.24
CA LEU A 5 -6.67 7.30 -2.38
C LEU A 5 -5.38 6.88 -3.12
N ARG A 6 -4.58 7.85 -3.60
CA ARG A 6 -3.42 7.59 -4.47
C ARG A 6 -2.07 7.82 -3.80
N ARG A 7 -2.02 7.98 -2.48
CA ARG A 7 -0.76 8.26 -1.77
C ARG A 7 -0.49 7.30 -0.61
N THR A 8 0.79 7.00 -0.41
CA THR A 8 1.33 6.23 0.71
C THR A 8 2.33 7.10 1.47
N THR A 9 2.31 7.02 2.79
CA THR A 9 3.23 7.79 3.62
C THR A 9 4.53 7.01 3.80
N CYS A 10 5.67 7.65 3.55
CA CYS A 10 6.97 7.05 3.78
C CYS A 10 7.16 6.77 5.27
N GLU A 11 7.53 5.54 5.64
CA GLU A 11 7.76 5.14 7.03
C GLU A 11 9.04 5.75 7.65
N TYR A 12 9.90 6.37 6.84
CA TYR A 12 11.19 6.92 7.27
C TYR A 12 11.16 8.44 7.49
N CYS A 13 10.55 9.19 6.58
CA CYS A 13 10.51 10.66 6.63
C CYS A 13 9.10 11.26 6.64
N HIS A 14 8.07 10.40 6.63
CA HIS A 14 6.65 10.79 6.70
C HIS A 14 6.13 11.65 5.53
N VAL A 15 6.90 11.82 4.46
CA VAL A 15 6.43 12.45 3.23
C VAL A 15 5.43 11.54 2.52
N ALA A 16 4.36 12.13 1.99
CA ALA A 16 3.39 11.44 1.15
C ALA A 16 3.96 11.22 -0.26
N ASN A 17 3.90 9.99 -0.76
CA ASN A 17 4.38 9.58 -2.08
C ASN A 17 3.25 8.95 -2.89
N PRO A 18 3.27 9.00 -4.23
CA PRO A 18 2.27 8.32 -5.04
C PRO A 18 2.33 6.79 -4.85
N VAL A 19 1.16 6.14 -4.88
CA VAL A 19 1.06 4.67 -4.94
C VAL A 19 1.77 4.18 -6.20
N GLY A 20 2.55 3.10 -6.05
CA GLY A 20 3.36 2.51 -7.12
C GLY A 20 4.77 3.10 -7.26
N ALA A 21 5.12 4.18 -6.55
CA ALA A 21 6.49 4.66 -6.52
C ALA A 21 7.41 3.63 -5.83
N PRO A 22 8.56 3.27 -6.43
CA PRO A 22 9.48 2.30 -5.83
C PRO A 22 10.22 2.86 -4.61
N SER A 23 10.50 4.15 -4.59
CA SER A 23 11.27 4.86 -3.55
C SER A 23 10.65 6.22 -3.22
N CYS A 24 10.96 6.73 -2.02
CA CYS A 24 10.51 8.04 -1.59
C CYS A 24 11.17 9.15 -2.41
N GLY A 25 10.37 10.08 -2.94
CA GLY A 25 10.88 11.22 -3.70
C GLY A 25 11.65 12.23 -2.87
N ALA A 26 11.55 12.18 -1.53
CA ALA A 26 12.23 13.11 -0.62
C ALA A 26 13.51 12.51 0.01
N CYS A 27 13.47 11.26 0.50
CA CYS A 27 14.61 10.66 1.21
C CYS A 27 15.24 9.45 0.50
N GLY A 28 14.67 8.98 -0.63
CA GLY A 28 15.18 7.82 -1.37
C GLY A 28 14.88 6.45 -0.75
N ALA A 29 14.28 6.38 0.44
CA ALA A 29 13.98 5.12 1.10
C ALA A 29 12.98 4.25 0.31
N PRO A 30 13.07 2.91 0.37
CA PRO A 30 12.15 2.02 -0.35
C PRO A 30 10.73 2.14 0.21
N LEU A 31 9.72 2.12 -0.68
CA LEU A 31 8.31 2.25 -0.29
C LEU A 31 7.53 0.93 -0.33
N GLY A 32 8.16 -0.18 -0.72
CA GLY A 32 7.46 -1.46 -0.94
C GLY A 32 6.60 -1.95 0.22
N ARG A 33 7.00 -1.67 1.47
CA ARG A 33 6.26 -2.09 2.68
C ARG A 33 4.99 -1.28 2.94
N VAL A 34 4.93 -0.05 2.44
CA VAL A 34 3.76 0.84 2.60
C VAL A 34 2.85 0.83 1.38
N GLN A 35 3.23 0.14 0.29
CA GLN A 35 2.37 -0.03 -0.88
C GLN A 35 1.18 -0.94 -0.57
N PRO A 36 -0.02 -0.62 -1.10
CA PRO A 36 -1.16 -1.51 -1.01
C PRO A 36 -0.92 -2.78 -1.85
N GLY A 37 -1.46 -3.90 -1.38
CA GLY A 37 -1.48 -5.17 -2.11
C GLY A 37 -2.85 -5.43 -2.74
N THR A 38 -2.95 -6.52 -3.49
CA THR A 38 -4.22 -7.01 -4.04
C THR A 38 -4.47 -8.42 -3.54
N CYS A 39 -5.70 -8.71 -3.10
CA CYS A 39 -6.08 -10.06 -2.71
C CYS A 39 -6.05 -10.99 -3.94
N PRO A 40 -5.27 -12.09 -3.92
CA PRO A 40 -5.18 -13.01 -5.07
C PRO A 40 -6.46 -13.82 -5.30
N HIS A 41 -7.36 -13.86 -4.32
CA HIS A 41 -8.59 -14.66 -4.41
C HIS A 41 -9.80 -13.88 -4.92
N CYS A 42 -9.87 -12.58 -4.69
CA CYS A 42 -11.04 -11.77 -5.07
C CYS A 42 -10.72 -10.42 -5.70
N GLY A 43 -9.44 -10.06 -5.86
CA GLY A 43 -9.03 -8.87 -6.59
C GLY A 43 -9.21 -7.52 -5.89
N VAL A 44 -9.69 -7.50 -4.64
CA VAL A 44 -9.82 -6.24 -3.89
C VAL A 44 -8.45 -5.73 -3.45
N VAL A 45 -8.28 -4.40 -3.47
CA VAL A 45 -7.09 -3.75 -2.91
C VAL A 45 -7.13 -3.83 -1.38
N VAL A 46 -6.02 -4.27 -0.80
CA VAL A 46 -5.87 -4.45 0.65
C VAL A 46 -4.74 -3.58 1.19
N LYS A 47 -4.90 -3.13 2.43
CA LYS A 47 -3.85 -2.38 3.13
C LYS A 47 -2.64 -3.30 3.40
N PRO A 48 -1.42 -2.76 3.41
CA PRO A 48 -0.25 -3.54 3.82
C PRO A 48 -0.43 -4.08 5.26
N GLY A 49 0.07 -5.29 5.50
CA GLY A 49 0.09 -5.91 6.83
C GLY A 49 -1.19 -6.62 7.27
N VAL A 50 -2.27 -6.64 6.46
CA VAL A 50 -3.46 -7.44 6.78
C VAL A 50 -3.22 -8.92 6.49
N ARG A 51 -3.57 -9.80 7.44
CA ARG A 51 -3.41 -11.26 7.31
C ARG A 51 -4.55 -11.94 6.56
N SER A 52 -5.73 -11.33 6.58
CA SER A 52 -6.95 -11.86 5.99
C SER A 52 -7.62 -10.78 5.17
N CYS A 53 -8.17 -11.16 4.02
CA CYS A 53 -8.88 -10.24 3.14
C CYS A 53 -10.19 -9.77 3.79
N PRO A 54 -10.43 -8.45 3.92
CA PRO A 54 -11.65 -7.93 4.54
C PRO A 54 -12.91 -8.17 3.70
N ASN A 55 -12.76 -8.55 2.42
CA ASN A 55 -13.88 -8.80 1.52
C ASN A 55 -14.26 -10.28 1.46
N CYS A 56 -13.29 -11.18 1.30
CA CYS A 56 -13.57 -12.62 1.09
C CYS A 56 -13.12 -13.52 2.25
N ASN A 57 -12.55 -12.95 3.31
CA ASN A 57 -12.06 -13.65 4.51
C ASN A 57 -10.98 -14.72 4.26
N LYS A 58 -10.44 -14.82 3.04
CA LYS A 58 -9.32 -15.71 2.74
C LYS A 58 -7.98 -15.14 3.24
N PRO A 59 -7.02 -16.01 3.60
CA PRO A 59 -5.68 -15.59 3.99
C PRO A 59 -4.94 -14.87 2.84
N LEU A 60 -4.03 -13.96 3.20
CA LEU A 60 -3.19 -13.18 2.26
C LEU A 60 -1.69 -13.55 2.36
N PHE A 61 -1.39 -14.66 3.02
CA PHE A 61 -0.04 -15.19 3.26
C PHE A 61 0.25 -16.42 2.39
#